data_AF-A0A2L2NSG9-F1
#
_entry.id   AF-A0A2L2NSG9-F1
#
_cell.length_a   1.000
_cell.length_b   1.000
_cell.length_c   1.000
_cell.angle_alpha   90.00
_cell.angle_beta   90.00
_cell.angle_gamma   90.00
#
_symmetry.space_group_name_H-M   'P 1'
#
loop_
_entity.id
_entity.type
_entity.pdbx_description
1 polymer ?
#
loop_
_entity_poly.entity_id
_entity_poly.type
_entity_poly.pdbx_seq_one_letter_code
_entity_poly.pdbx_strand_id
1 'polypeptide(L)' 'MTEDKRSLTPMDLRKGAGLTQRQVAVALDKKVATISDWERGITKPRLTFSETKKLMEIYQCTLDELIKAYEDQALQPE' A
#
# COMPACT_ATOMS: atom_id res chain seq x y z
N MET A 1 1.23 28.58 1.95
CA MET A 1 0.24 27.53 1.68
C MET A 1 0.74 26.30 2.38
N THR A 2 0.11 25.92 3.49
CA THR A 2 0.54 24.82 4.35
C THR A 2 0.35 23.50 3.62
N GLU A 3 1.46 22.90 3.17
CA GLU A 3 1.48 21.50 2.74
C GLU A 3 0.95 20.64 3.89
N ASP A 4 -0.26 20.13 3.71
CA ASP A 4 -0.87 19.13 4.57
C ASP A 4 0.01 17.87 4.45
N LYS A 5 1.00 17.75 5.35
CA LYS A 5 1.85 16.55 5.53
C LYS A 5 1.02 15.40 6.08
N ARG A 6 -0.07 15.03 5.40
CA ARG A 6 -0.65 13.70 5.57
C ARG A 6 0.35 12.72 4.98
N SER A 7 1.04 12.00 5.85
CA SER A 7 1.79 10.80 5.49
C SER A 7 0.82 9.88 4.74
N LEU A 8 1.13 9.60 3.48
CA LEU A 8 0.34 8.68 2.69
C LEU A 8 0.69 7.28 3.17
N THR A 9 -0.28 6.45 3.53
CA THR A 9 -0.03 5.06 3.91
C THR A 9 -0.67 4.09 2.90
N PRO A 10 -0.23 2.82 2.86
CA PRO A 10 -0.88 1.81 2.01
C PRO A 10 -2.35 1.60 2.39
N MET A 11 -2.68 1.82 3.67
CA MET A 11 -4.06 1.79 4.15
C MET A 11 -4.89 2.94 3.59
N ASP A 12 -4.32 4.13 3.46
CA ASP A 12 -5.01 5.29 2.88
C ASP A 12 -5.31 5.07 1.40
N LEU A 13 -4.34 4.53 0.64
CA LEU A 13 -4.55 4.13 -0.75
C LEU A 13 -5.68 3.11 -0.88
N ARG A 14 -5.64 2.04 -0.07
CA ARG A 14 -6.69 1.02 -0.08
C ARG A 14 -8.07 1.58 0.26
N LYS A 15 -8.16 2.40 1.32
CA LYS A 15 -9.43 3.02 1.76
C LYS A 15 -9.95 4.02 0.73
N GLY A 16 -9.07 4.78 0.10
CA GLY A 16 -9.41 5.70 -1.00
C GLY A 16 -10.03 4.98 -2.20
N ALA A 17 -9.57 3.76 -2.49
CA ALA A 17 -10.15 2.88 -3.50
C ALA A 17 -11.41 2.12 -3.04
N GLY A 18 -11.88 2.32 -1.79
CA GLY A 18 -13.04 1.62 -1.25
C GLY A 18 -12.84 0.11 -1.03
N LEU A 19 -11.58 -0.34 -0.92
CA LEU A 19 -11.24 -1.75 -0.84
C LEU A 19 -11.06 -2.24 0.60
N THR A 20 -11.38 -3.51 0.84
CA THR A 20 -11.01 -4.25 2.06
C THR A 20 -9.66 -4.94 1.88
N GLN A 21 -8.94 -5.23 2.97
CA GLN A 21 -7.68 -6.00 2.92
C GLN A 21 -7.86 -7.35 2.21
N ARG A 22 -9.03 -7.98 2.35
CA ARG A 22 -9.34 -9.25 1.70
C ARG A 22 -9.47 -9.13 0.18
N GLN A 23 -10.05 -8.04 -0.33
CA GLN A 23 -10.13 -7.81 -1.78
C GLN A 23 -8.73 -7.62 -2.39
N VAL A 24 -7.85 -6.89 -1.70
CA VAL A 24 -6.45 -6.73 -2.11
C VAL A 24 -5.71 -8.06 -2.10
N ALA A 25 -5.89 -8.85 -1.04
CA ALA A 25 -5.28 -10.17 -0.91
C ALA A 25 -5.70 -11.11 -2.05
N VAL A 26 -6.99 -11.16 -2.37
CA VAL A 26 -7.52 -11.96 -3.50
C VAL A 26 -6.97 -11.45 -4.83
N ALA A 27 -6.89 -10.13 -5.03
CA ALA A 27 -6.35 -9.56 -6.25
C ALA A 27 -4.87 -9.94 -6.45
N LEU A 28 -4.05 -9.95 -5.40
CA LEU A 28 -2.62 -10.26 -5.48
C LEU A 28 -2.27 -11.74 -5.22
N ASP A 29 -3.27 -12.61 -5.05
CA ASP A 29 -3.07 -14.01 -4.63
C ASP A 29 -2.17 -14.12 -3.38
N LYS A 30 -2.43 -13.27 -2.38
CA LYS A 30 -1.75 -13.25 -1.09
C LYS A 30 -2.72 -13.62 0.03
N LYS A 31 -2.18 -13.90 1.21
CA LYS A 31 -2.97 -14.04 2.43
C LYS A 31 -3.39 -12.65 2.93
N VAL A 32 -4.57 -12.54 3.54
CA VAL A 32 -5.03 -11.28 4.16
C VAL A 32 -4.05 -10.80 5.23
N ALA A 33 -3.44 -11.73 5.98
CA ALA A 33 -2.39 -11.43 6.97
C ALA A 33 -1.20 -10.69 6.33
N THR A 34 -0.79 -11.08 5.11
CA THR A 34 0.29 -10.40 4.39
C THR A 34 -0.04 -8.93 4.09
N ILE A 35 -1.28 -8.65 3.69
CA ILE A 35 -1.73 -7.27 3.46
C ILE A 35 -1.79 -6.48 4.77
N SER A 36 -2.25 -7.10 5.85
CA SER A 36 -2.23 -6.49 7.19
C SER A 36 -0.80 -6.17 7.64
N ASP A 37 0.15 -7.07 7.43
CA ASP A 37 1.55 -6.86 7.80
C ASP A 37 2.19 -5.74 6.99
N TRP A 38 1.83 -5.62 5.71
CA TRP A 38 2.24 -4.50 4.85
C TRP A 38 1.68 -3.18 5.34
N GLU A 39 0.38 -3.10 5.64
CA GLU A 39 -0.25 -1.87 6.13
C GLU A 39 0.31 -1.42 7.49
N ARG A 40 0.76 -2.37 8.32
CA ARG A 40 1.38 -2.11 9.62
C ARG A 40 2.90 -1.87 9.54
N GLY A 41 3.51 -1.96 8.35
CA GLY A 41 4.96 -1.83 8.17
C GLY A 41 5.79 -2.98 8.73
N ILE A 42 5.17 -4.10 9.14
CA ILE A 42 5.87 -5.28 9.69
C ILE A 42 6.73 -5.94 8.60
N THR A 43 6.19 -6.03 7.38
CA THR A 43 6.92 -6.58 6.23
C THR A 43 6.78 -5.68 5.02
N LYS A 44 7.82 -5.65 4.18
CA LYS A 44 7.77 -4.93 2.89
C LYS A 44 7.14 -5.80 1.81
N PRO A 45 6.33 -5.22 0.89
CA PRO A 45 5.82 -5.94 -0.25
C PRO A 45 6.96 -6.41 -1.16
N ARG A 46 7.09 -7.73 -1.32
CA ARG A 46 7.98 -8.35 -2.32
C ARG A 46 7.13 -8.73 -3.52
N LEU A 47 7.00 -7.78 -4.44
CA LEU A 47 6.16 -7.89 -5.63
C LEU A 47 7.03 -7.89 -6.89
N THR A 48 6.64 -8.70 -7.86
CA THR A 48 7.10 -8.58 -9.25
C THR A 48 6.53 -7.31 -9.89
N PHE A 49 7.11 -6.82 -10.99
CA PHE A 49 6.58 -5.65 -11.71
C PHE A 49 5.11 -5.82 -12.12
N SER A 50 4.69 -7.05 -12.45
CA SER A 50 3.29 -7.35 -12.80
C SER A 50 2.36 -7.22 -11.60
N GLU A 51 2.78 -7.71 -10.44
CA GLU A 51 2.02 -7.56 -9.19
C GLU A 51 1.99 -6.09 -8.73
N THR A 52 3.10 -5.34 -8.87
CA THR A 52 3.15 -3.90 -8.57
C THR A 52 2.17 -3.14 -9.46
N LYS A 53 2.16 -3.40 -10.78
CA LYS A 53 1.20 -2.80 -11.70
C LYS A 53 -0.24 -3.13 -11.30
N LYS A 54 -0.52 -4.39 -10.97
CA LYS A 54 -1.85 -4.82 -10.51
C LYS A 54 -2.27 -4.10 -9.22
N LEU A 55 -1.33 -3.90 -8.29
CA LEU A 55 -1.58 -3.17 -7.04
C LEU A 55 -1.93 -1.70 -7.33
N MET A 56 -1.20 -1.04 -8.24
CA MET A 56 -1.52 0.32 -8.68
C MET A 56 -2.91 0.40 -9.32
N GLU A 57 -3.25 -0.56 -10.18
CA GLU A 57 -4.56 -0.62 -10.83
C GLU A 57 -5.70 -0.77 -9.81
N ILE A 58 -5.58 -1.65 -8.81
CA ILE A 58 -6.65 -1.80 -7.80
C ILE A 58 -6.71 -0.62 -6.82
N TYR A 59 -5.57 -0.02 -6.49
CA TYR A 59 -5.51 1.17 -5.63
C TYR A 59 -5.86 2.46 -6.36
N GLN A 60 -5.99 2.42 -7.69
CA GLN A 60 -6.26 3.60 -8.51
C GLN A 60 -5.23 4.73 -8.24
N CYS A 61 -3.96 4.35 -8.09
CA CYS A 61 -2.88 5.27 -7.76
C CYS A 61 -1.74 5.21 -8.77
N THR A 62 -0.91 6.26 -8.75
CA THR A 62 0.35 6.34 -9.50
C THR A 62 1.46 5.56 -8.80
N LEU A 63 2.57 5.35 -9.52
CA LEU A 63 3.76 4.71 -8.95
C LEU A 63 4.35 5.58 -7.84
N ASP A 64 4.37 6.91 -8.01
CA ASP A 64 4.92 7.83 -7.02
C ASP A 64 4.12 7.83 -5.71
N GLU A 65 2.78 7.78 -5.81
CA GLU A 65 1.91 7.62 -4.63
C GLU A 65 2.14 6.27 -3.93
N LEU A 66 2.32 5.19 -4.71
CA LEU A 66 2.64 3.88 -4.15
C LEU A 66 4.00 3.88 -3.44
N ILE A 67 5.03 4.48 -4.06
CA ILE A 67 6.37 4.61 -3.48
C ILE A 67 6.28 5.39 -2.17
N LYS A 68 5.68 6.58 -2.18
CA LYS A 68 5.49 7.41 -1.00
C LYS A 68 4.79 6.64 0.12
N ALA A 69 3.74 5.88 -0.21
CA ALA A 69 2.98 5.11 0.76
C ALA A 69 3.81 4.05 1.49
N TYR A 70 4.76 3.40 0.82
CA TYR A 70 5.57 2.31 1.38
C TYR A 70 6.95 2.77 1.88
N GLU A 71 7.49 3.89 1.38
CA GLU A 71 8.76 4.46 1.84
C GLU A 71 8.61 5.32 3.09
N ASP A 72 7.51 6.08 3.24
CA ASP A 72 7.24 6.87 4.45
C ASP A 72 7.13 5.96 5.70
N GLN A 73 6.73 4.68 5.51
CA GLN A 73 6.70 3.67 6.57
C GLN A 73 8.09 3.15 6.96
N ALA A 74 9.11 3.25 6.09
CA ALA A 74 10.46 2.77 6.36
C ALA A 74 11.28 3.72 7.26
N LEU A 75 10.76 4.91 7.56
CA LEU A 75 11.38 5.95 8.37
C LEU A 75 10.90 5.99 9.83
N GLN A 76 10.09 5.03 10.27
CA GLN A 76 9.67 4.91 11.67
C GLN A 76 10.65 3.98 12.42
N PRO A 77 11.54 4.49 13.29
CA PRO A 77 12.37 3.65 14.14
C PRO A 77 11.53 2.92 15.19
N GLU A 78 12.05 1.76 15.56
CA GLU A 78 11.54 0.77 16.55
C GLU A 78 11.31 1.29 17.97
#